data_AF-A0A8J5FHM9-F1
#
_entry.id   AF-A0A8J5FHM9-F1
#
_cell.length_a   1.000
_cell.length_b   1.000
_cell.length_c   1.000
_cell.angle_alpha   90.00
_cell.angle_beta   90.00
_cell.angle_gamma   90.00
#
_symmetry.space_group_name_H-M   'P 1'
#
loop_
_entity.id
_entity.type
_entity.pdbx_description
1 polymer ?
#
loop_
_entity_poly.entity_id
_entity_poly.type
_entity_poly.pdbx_seq_one_letter_code
_entity_poly.pdbx_strand_id
1 'polypeptide(L)'
;MAPILNYEQHAQRLIEPDLQKRWIIDGGFCCCLPCAALQVRLQMVMEVRDSLEIAHTSEYLNFLRCYFRAFSVILTQLTSPQTTESVEHKLRYVVVEILNRLPHSEVLRPFVQDLLKLSLAVLTNDNEDNGFISVRIIFDLLRNFRPTVEAEVQPFLDFVLSIYHNFPATVAHIFNSNNNANPSSSGSSVTSPSPLPLPPSHLLGSRGDDGGGLDAPSGNGGIGGVVVPYAGAGQLNPSTRSFKIVTESPLTVMFLFQLYPKLVQTNVPYLLPLLVSAIAITGPEKVSNNQKPQFVELKGAQVKTLSFLTYLLKTHADYIRPHEENICKSIVNLLVTCPDSVSIRKEMLIALKHVLSSDIRRGLFPLIDTLLDERVLIGTGRVCIETLRPLAYSLLAEMVHYVRGELSLAQVC
;
A
#
# COMPACT_ATOMS: atom_id res chain seq x y z
N MET A 1 11.11 -12.24 -26.53
CA MET A 1 9.83 -12.83 -27.01
C MET A 1 9.55 -12.30 -28.40
N ALA A 2 8.84 -13.06 -29.24
CA ALA A 2 8.43 -12.59 -30.56
C ALA A 2 7.37 -11.47 -30.43
N PRO A 3 7.37 -10.44 -31.29
CA PRO A 3 6.37 -9.38 -31.23
C PRO A 3 4.96 -9.90 -31.56
N ILE A 4 3.93 -9.36 -30.91
CA ILE A 4 2.53 -9.70 -31.22
C ILE A 4 2.19 -9.14 -32.60
N LEU A 5 2.02 -10.02 -33.58
CA LEU A 5 1.82 -9.63 -34.98
C LEU A 5 0.38 -9.16 -35.28
N ASN A 6 -0.62 -9.70 -34.56
CA ASN A 6 -2.03 -9.35 -34.73
C ASN A 6 -2.74 -9.29 -33.37
N TYR A 7 -2.95 -8.06 -32.89
CA TYR A 7 -3.56 -7.79 -31.59
C TYR A 7 -5.03 -8.24 -31.49
N GLU A 8 -5.80 -8.11 -32.56
CA GLU A 8 -7.21 -8.50 -32.58
C GLU A 8 -7.34 -10.02 -32.40
N GLN A 9 -6.62 -10.78 -33.22
CA GLN A 9 -6.62 -12.25 -33.13
C GLN A 9 -6.08 -12.72 -31.78
N HIS A 10 -5.03 -12.08 -31.28
CA HIS A 10 -4.45 -12.40 -29.97
C HIS A 10 -5.45 -12.13 -28.83
N ALA A 11 -6.14 -10.99 -28.84
CA ALA A 11 -7.14 -10.63 -27.83
C ALA A 11 -8.38 -11.54 -27.88
N GLN A 12 -8.83 -11.92 -29.09
CA GLN A 12 -9.92 -12.90 -29.25
C GLN A 12 -9.53 -14.25 -28.66
N ARG A 13 -8.34 -14.75 -29.02
CA ARG A 13 -7.82 -16.01 -28.48
C ARG A 13 -7.68 -15.97 -26.95
N LEU A 14 -7.29 -14.84 -26.38
CA LEU A 14 -7.13 -14.70 -24.94
C LEU A 14 -8.43 -14.99 -24.15
N ILE A 15 -9.60 -14.69 -24.72
CA ILE A 15 -10.91 -14.92 -24.08
C ILE A 15 -11.63 -16.19 -24.55
N GLU A 16 -11.03 -16.97 -25.45
CA GLU A 16 -11.65 -18.21 -25.93
C GLU A 16 -11.83 -19.22 -24.76
N PRO A 17 -13.02 -19.81 -24.59
CA PRO A 17 -13.28 -20.79 -23.53
C PRO A 17 -12.47 -22.08 -23.72
N ASP A 18 -12.23 -22.48 -24.98
CA ASP A 18 -11.63 -23.76 -25.39
C ASP A 18 -10.10 -23.71 -25.62
N LEU A 19 -9.40 -22.80 -24.94
CA LEU A 19 -7.95 -22.56 -25.14
C LEU A 19 -7.07 -23.82 -24.94
N GLN A 20 -7.61 -24.84 -24.29
CA GLN A 20 -6.97 -26.10 -23.91
C GLN A 20 -6.70 -27.06 -25.08
N LYS A 21 -7.54 -27.06 -26.14
CA LYS A 21 -7.51 -28.10 -27.19
C LYS A 21 -6.20 -28.12 -28.00
N ARG A 22 -5.44 -27.02 -28.03
CA ARG A 22 -4.18 -26.90 -28.77
C ARG A 22 -2.95 -27.24 -27.90
N TRP A 23 -3.01 -27.01 -26.58
CA TRP A 23 -1.87 -27.24 -25.67
C TRP A 23 -1.57 -28.72 -25.41
N ILE A 24 -2.60 -29.58 -25.49
CA ILE A 24 -2.44 -31.04 -25.42
C ILE A 24 -1.69 -31.57 -26.66
N ILE A 25 -1.78 -30.88 -27.80
CA ILE A 25 -1.14 -31.27 -29.06
C ILE A 25 0.37 -30.93 -29.02
N ASP A 26 0.77 -29.89 -28.29
CA ASP A 26 2.17 -29.44 -28.15
C ASP A 26 2.94 -30.15 -27.00
N GLY A 27 2.41 -31.23 -26.44
CA GLY A 27 3.19 -32.16 -25.59
C GLY A 27 3.27 -31.85 -24.09
N GLY A 28 2.42 -30.99 -23.54
CA GLY A 28 2.40 -30.67 -22.10
C GLY A 28 1.62 -31.68 -21.25
N PHE A 29 2.30 -32.40 -20.33
CA PHE A 29 1.65 -33.15 -19.25
C PHE A 29 1.28 -32.22 -18.09
N CYS A 30 -0.01 -32.06 -17.76
CA CYS A 30 -0.46 -31.48 -16.49
C CYS A 30 -1.80 -32.07 -16.03
N CYS A 31 -1.93 -32.29 -14.72
CA CYS A 31 -2.89 -33.20 -14.09
C CYS A 31 -4.34 -32.70 -13.92
N CYS A 32 -4.72 -31.49 -14.36
CA CYS A 32 -6.12 -31.00 -14.32
C CYS A 32 -6.40 -30.03 -15.48
N LEU A 33 -7.40 -30.33 -16.33
CA LEU A 33 -7.79 -29.53 -17.51
C LEU A 33 -7.94 -28.01 -17.26
N PRO A 34 -8.61 -27.53 -16.19
CA PRO A 34 -8.81 -26.09 -15.96
C PRO A 34 -7.52 -25.29 -15.71
N CYS A 35 -6.53 -25.92 -15.05
CA CYS A 35 -5.27 -25.28 -14.67
C CYS A 35 -4.40 -24.96 -15.90
N ALA A 36 -4.41 -25.84 -16.91
CA ALA A 36 -3.66 -25.65 -18.14
C ALA A 36 -4.11 -24.39 -18.89
N ALA A 37 -5.42 -24.14 -19.01
CA ALA A 37 -5.95 -22.96 -19.70
C ALA A 37 -5.50 -21.63 -19.07
N LEU A 38 -5.50 -21.58 -17.73
CA LEU A 38 -5.06 -20.39 -16.99
C LEU A 38 -3.58 -20.12 -17.19
N GLN A 39 -2.76 -21.16 -17.26
CA GLN A 39 -1.32 -21.03 -17.56
C GLN A 39 -1.09 -20.45 -18.96
N VAL A 40 -1.84 -20.90 -19.97
CA VAL A 40 -1.75 -20.32 -21.34
C VAL A 40 -2.16 -18.85 -21.33
N ARG A 41 -3.28 -18.51 -20.68
CA ARG A 41 -3.73 -17.11 -20.58
C ARG A 41 -2.71 -16.24 -19.86
N LEU A 42 -2.10 -16.75 -18.79
CA LEU A 42 -1.03 -16.05 -18.08
C LEU A 42 0.15 -15.77 -19.00
N GLN A 43 0.60 -16.76 -19.77
CA GLN A 43 1.68 -16.59 -20.73
C GLN A 43 1.35 -15.50 -21.78
N MET A 44 0.15 -15.55 -22.36
CA MET A 44 -0.32 -14.55 -23.32
C MET A 44 -0.44 -13.15 -22.72
N VAL A 45 -0.91 -13.02 -21.48
CA VAL A 45 -0.99 -11.71 -20.79
C VAL A 45 0.40 -11.18 -20.46
N MET A 46 1.35 -12.05 -20.09
CA MET A 46 2.74 -11.64 -19.89
C MET A 46 3.38 -11.11 -21.17
N GLU A 47 3.10 -11.72 -22.33
CA GLU A 47 3.55 -11.20 -23.63
C GLU A 47 3.01 -9.80 -23.91
N VAL A 48 1.74 -9.53 -23.55
CA VAL A 48 1.14 -8.20 -23.67
C VAL A 48 1.79 -7.20 -22.71
N ARG A 49 2.05 -7.59 -21.45
CA ARG A 49 2.77 -6.75 -20.48
C ARG A 49 4.16 -6.38 -20.97
N ASP A 50 4.88 -7.36 -21.52
CA ASP A 50 6.26 -7.17 -21.99
C ASP A 50 6.30 -6.31 -23.27
N SER A 51 5.19 -6.24 -24.03
CA SER A 51 5.05 -5.41 -25.23
C SER A 51 4.28 -4.10 -24.99
N LEU A 52 4.11 -3.68 -23.74
CA LEU A 52 3.21 -2.57 -23.38
C LEU A 52 3.65 -1.19 -23.90
N GLU A 53 4.90 -1.05 -24.34
CA GLU A 53 5.41 0.19 -24.97
C GLU A 53 4.54 0.66 -26.14
N ILE A 54 3.83 -0.25 -26.82
CA ILE A 54 2.89 0.08 -27.89
C ILE A 54 1.79 1.05 -27.46
N ALA A 55 1.39 1.03 -26.18
CA ALA A 55 0.38 1.93 -25.62
C ALA A 55 0.83 3.40 -25.62
N HIS A 56 2.13 3.69 -25.82
CA HIS A 56 2.68 5.04 -25.94
C HIS A 56 2.82 5.52 -27.39
N THR A 57 2.34 4.74 -28.36
CA THR A 57 2.44 5.07 -29.79
C THR A 57 1.07 5.45 -30.37
N SER A 58 1.00 5.71 -31.68
CA SER A 58 -0.27 5.93 -32.39
C SER A 58 -1.21 4.72 -32.35
N GLU A 59 -0.71 3.53 -32.01
CA GLU A 59 -1.50 2.30 -31.91
C GLU A 59 -2.27 2.17 -30.58
N TYR A 60 -2.17 3.14 -29.67
CA TYR A 60 -2.80 3.05 -28.35
C TYR A 60 -4.31 2.81 -28.41
N LEU A 61 -5.02 3.50 -29.31
CA LEU A 61 -6.46 3.31 -29.48
C LEU A 61 -6.79 1.88 -29.96
N ASN A 62 -5.99 1.35 -30.87
CA ASN A 62 -6.15 0.00 -31.40
C ASN A 62 -5.90 -1.05 -30.30
N PHE A 63 -4.84 -0.86 -29.52
CA PHE A 63 -4.55 -1.66 -28.33
C PHE A 63 -5.73 -1.69 -27.36
N LEU A 64 -6.28 -0.52 -27.00
CA LEU A 64 -7.43 -0.41 -26.09
C LEU A 64 -8.66 -1.13 -26.65
N ARG A 65 -8.99 -0.93 -27.93
CA ARG A 65 -10.12 -1.61 -28.59
C ARG A 65 -10.00 -3.13 -28.54
N CYS A 66 -8.80 -3.67 -28.72
CA CYS A 66 -8.56 -5.11 -28.69
C CYS A 66 -8.59 -5.67 -27.26
N TYR A 67 -7.79 -5.09 -26.37
CA TYR A 67 -7.48 -5.72 -25.09
C TYR A 67 -8.33 -5.28 -23.92
N PHE A 68 -8.89 -4.07 -23.92
CA PHE A 68 -9.65 -3.58 -22.76
C PHE A 68 -10.82 -4.51 -22.40
N ARG A 69 -11.58 -4.94 -23.42
CA ARG A 69 -12.65 -5.93 -23.26
C ARG A 69 -12.11 -7.27 -22.78
N ALA A 70 -11.00 -7.74 -23.35
CA ALA A 70 -10.40 -9.02 -22.96
C ALA A 70 -9.97 -9.02 -21.49
N PHE A 71 -9.33 -7.96 -21.02
CA PHE A 71 -8.94 -7.77 -19.63
C PHE A 71 -10.15 -7.71 -18.69
N SER A 72 -11.20 -6.98 -19.07
CA SER A 72 -12.45 -6.93 -18.31
C SER A 72 -13.07 -8.32 -18.16
N VAL A 73 -13.15 -9.09 -19.25
CA VAL A 73 -13.68 -10.47 -19.25
C VAL A 73 -12.82 -11.40 -18.39
N ILE A 74 -11.49 -11.27 -18.42
CA ILE A 74 -10.60 -12.05 -17.53
C ILE A 74 -10.94 -11.78 -16.06
N LEU A 75 -11.02 -10.50 -15.68
CA LEU A 75 -11.23 -10.10 -14.28
C LEU A 75 -12.65 -10.34 -13.76
N THR A 76 -13.65 -10.43 -14.63
CA THR A 76 -15.07 -10.51 -14.23
C THR A 76 -15.74 -11.86 -14.52
N GLN A 77 -15.26 -12.62 -15.51
CA GLN A 77 -15.96 -13.83 -15.99
C GLN A 77 -15.08 -15.07 -15.99
N LEU A 78 -13.81 -14.95 -16.42
CA LEU A 78 -12.93 -16.12 -16.57
C LEU A 78 -12.16 -16.48 -15.32
N THR A 79 -12.05 -15.54 -14.38
CA THR A 79 -11.34 -15.74 -13.12
C THR A 79 -12.13 -15.16 -11.96
N SER A 80 -11.78 -15.60 -10.78
CA SER A 80 -12.37 -15.27 -9.49
C SER A 80 -11.28 -14.78 -8.52
N PRO A 81 -11.60 -13.89 -7.57
CA PRO A 81 -10.69 -13.50 -6.50
C PRO A 81 -10.08 -14.70 -5.78
N GLN A 82 -8.77 -14.66 -5.58
CA GLN A 82 -8.01 -15.74 -4.96
C GLN A 82 -7.55 -15.33 -3.56
N THR A 83 -7.52 -16.30 -2.64
CA THR A 83 -7.05 -16.12 -1.25
C THR A 83 -5.63 -16.65 -1.03
N THR A 84 -5.00 -17.18 -2.08
CA THR A 84 -3.63 -17.72 -2.07
C THR A 84 -2.94 -17.38 -3.39
N GLU A 85 -1.61 -17.45 -3.41
CA GLU A 85 -0.80 -17.24 -4.61
C GLU A 85 -0.96 -18.41 -5.60
N SER A 86 -1.96 -18.31 -6.48
CA SER A 86 -2.22 -19.28 -7.55
C SER A 86 -1.87 -18.72 -8.94
N VAL A 87 -1.87 -19.57 -9.97
CA VAL A 87 -1.75 -19.13 -11.37
C VAL A 87 -2.85 -18.14 -11.73
N GLU A 88 -4.07 -18.37 -11.21
CA GLU A 88 -5.21 -17.49 -11.40
C GLU A 88 -4.99 -16.12 -10.73
N HIS A 89 -4.45 -16.11 -9.51
CA HIS A 89 -4.07 -14.89 -8.81
C HIS A 89 -3.06 -14.09 -9.63
N LYS A 90 -1.99 -14.75 -10.09
CA LYS A 90 -0.95 -14.13 -10.91
C LYS A 90 -1.49 -13.60 -12.23
N LEU A 91 -2.40 -14.33 -12.89
CA LEU A 91 -3.07 -13.86 -14.10
C LEU A 91 -3.84 -12.57 -13.84
N ARG A 92 -4.67 -12.54 -12.79
CA ARG A 92 -5.43 -11.34 -12.40
C ARG A 92 -4.49 -10.17 -12.08
N TYR A 93 -3.43 -10.43 -11.31
CA TYR A 93 -2.43 -9.44 -10.93
C TYR A 93 -1.79 -8.77 -12.14
N VAL A 94 -1.30 -9.56 -13.10
CA VAL A 94 -0.64 -9.00 -14.30
C VAL A 94 -1.64 -8.18 -15.14
N VAL A 95 -2.91 -8.60 -15.23
CA VAL A 95 -3.92 -7.80 -15.93
C VAL A 95 -4.13 -6.44 -15.24
N VAL A 96 -4.28 -6.41 -13.91
CA VAL A 96 -4.44 -5.16 -13.16
C VAL A 96 -3.18 -4.28 -13.26
N GLU A 97 -1.99 -4.89 -13.26
CA GLU A 97 -0.71 -4.20 -13.48
C GLU A 97 -0.64 -3.52 -14.86
N ILE A 98 -1.07 -4.20 -15.93
CA ILE A 98 -1.15 -3.61 -17.28
C ILE A 98 -2.11 -2.41 -17.27
N LEU A 99 -3.29 -2.55 -16.67
CA LEU A 99 -4.28 -1.48 -16.57
C LEU A 99 -3.74 -0.24 -15.83
N ASN A 100 -2.92 -0.45 -14.79
CA ASN A 100 -2.27 0.63 -14.05
C ASN A 100 -1.17 1.36 -14.83
N ARG A 101 -0.65 0.76 -15.89
CA ARG A 101 0.44 1.33 -16.70
C ARG A 101 -0.07 2.02 -17.97
N LEU A 102 -1.38 2.08 -18.18
CA LEU A 102 -1.98 2.74 -19.34
C LEU A 102 -1.74 4.26 -19.33
N PRO A 103 -1.36 4.88 -20.46
CA PRO A 103 -1.19 6.33 -20.53
C PRO A 103 -2.50 7.10 -20.33
N HIS A 104 -2.48 8.10 -19.45
CA HIS A 104 -3.62 9.00 -19.19
C HIS A 104 -3.76 10.11 -20.26
N SER A 105 -3.85 9.70 -21.53
CA SER A 105 -4.10 10.62 -22.65
C SER A 105 -5.60 10.71 -22.99
N GLU A 106 -5.97 11.66 -23.83
CA GLU A 106 -7.36 11.81 -24.33
C GLU A 106 -7.88 10.56 -25.06
N VAL A 107 -6.98 9.72 -25.58
CA VAL A 107 -7.33 8.44 -26.23
C VAL A 107 -8.00 7.48 -25.25
N LEU A 108 -7.65 7.53 -23.96
CA LEU A 108 -8.23 6.67 -22.92
C LEU A 108 -9.66 7.10 -22.55
N ARG A 109 -10.03 8.36 -22.78
CA ARG A 109 -11.29 8.97 -22.30
C ARG A 109 -12.55 8.12 -22.55
N PRO A 110 -12.75 7.48 -23.73
CA PRO A 110 -13.91 6.62 -23.98
C PRO A 110 -14.01 5.39 -23.07
N PHE A 111 -12.89 4.94 -22.48
CA PHE A 111 -12.80 3.74 -21.65
C PHE A 111 -12.75 4.06 -20.15
N VAL A 112 -12.59 5.33 -19.78
CA VAL A 112 -12.35 5.76 -18.37
C VAL A 112 -13.46 5.32 -17.43
N GLN A 113 -14.72 5.47 -17.83
CA GLN A 113 -15.85 5.12 -16.96
C GLN A 113 -15.87 3.62 -16.65
N ASP A 114 -15.68 2.79 -17.67
CA ASP A 114 -15.63 1.34 -17.50
C ASP A 114 -14.39 0.90 -16.74
N LEU A 115 -13.25 1.54 -16.97
CA LEU A 115 -12.00 1.25 -16.25
C LEU A 115 -12.13 1.59 -14.77
N LEU A 116 -12.78 2.71 -14.44
CA LEU A 116 -13.01 3.12 -13.06
C LEU A 116 -13.95 2.16 -12.34
N LYS A 117 -15.06 1.75 -12.99
CA LYS A 117 -15.99 0.74 -12.45
C LYS A 117 -15.32 -0.61 -12.25
N LEU A 118 -14.53 -1.07 -13.23
CA LEU A 118 -13.77 -2.31 -13.14
C LEU A 118 -12.76 -2.25 -11.99
N SER A 119 -12.05 -1.14 -11.84
CA SER A 119 -11.07 -0.95 -10.76
C SER A 119 -11.74 -0.89 -9.39
N LEU A 120 -12.91 -0.26 -9.27
CA LEU A 120 -13.73 -0.29 -8.05
C LEU A 120 -14.21 -1.71 -7.73
N ALA A 121 -14.63 -2.49 -8.74
CA ALA A 121 -15.02 -3.88 -8.55
C ALA A 121 -13.85 -4.75 -8.06
N VAL A 122 -12.65 -4.56 -8.60
CA VAL A 122 -11.44 -5.26 -8.12
C VAL A 122 -11.08 -4.81 -6.70
N LEU A 123 -11.10 -3.51 -6.42
CA LEU A 123 -10.83 -2.97 -5.07
C LEU A 123 -11.80 -3.52 -4.01
N THR A 124 -13.07 -3.69 -4.35
CA THR A 124 -14.10 -4.10 -3.38
C THR A 124 -14.16 -5.62 -3.17
N ASN A 125 -13.86 -6.41 -4.20
CA ASN A 125 -14.11 -7.85 -4.19
C ASN A 125 -12.85 -8.72 -4.23
N ASP A 126 -11.69 -8.15 -4.60
CA ASP A 126 -10.46 -8.92 -4.78
C ASP A 126 -9.54 -8.88 -3.54
N ASN A 127 -8.43 -9.60 -3.62
CA ASN A 127 -7.37 -9.62 -2.62
C ASN A 127 -6.56 -8.33 -2.58
N GLU A 128 -5.84 -8.14 -1.48
CA GLU A 128 -5.14 -6.90 -1.17
C GLU A 128 -4.07 -6.47 -2.18
N ASP A 129 -3.41 -7.40 -2.87
CA ASP A 129 -2.39 -7.04 -3.86
C ASP A 129 -3.03 -6.43 -5.11
N ASN A 130 -4.12 -7.04 -5.60
CA ASN A 130 -4.90 -6.50 -6.71
C ASN A 130 -5.64 -5.21 -6.31
N GLY A 131 -6.18 -5.17 -5.10
CA GLY A 131 -6.82 -3.98 -4.56
C GLY A 131 -5.86 -2.81 -4.44
N PHE A 132 -4.60 -3.05 -4.04
CA PHE A 132 -3.61 -2.00 -3.84
C PHE A 132 -3.27 -1.28 -5.15
N ILE A 133 -3.09 -2.04 -6.24
CA ILE A 133 -2.93 -1.45 -7.58
C ILE A 133 -4.23 -0.75 -8.01
N SER A 134 -5.39 -1.34 -7.72
CA SER A 134 -6.69 -0.77 -8.10
C SER A 134 -6.96 0.59 -7.45
N VAL A 135 -6.56 0.82 -6.19
CA VAL A 135 -6.65 2.15 -5.54
C VAL A 135 -5.84 3.19 -6.32
N ARG A 136 -4.66 2.83 -6.84
CA ARG A 136 -3.81 3.73 -7.61
C ARG A 136 -4.44 4.11 -8.95
N ILE A 137 -4.99 3.12 -9.66
CA ILE A 137 -5.76 3.35 -10.89
C ILE A 137 -6.92 4.32 -10.60
N ILE A 138 -7.69 4.06 -9.55
CA ILE A 138 -8.82 4.91 -9.15
C ILE A 138 -8.36 6.34 -8.88
N PHE A 139 -7.29 6.53 -8.08
CA PHE A 139 -6.74 7.84 -7.78
C PHE A 139 -6.34 8.60 -9.05
N ASP A 140 -5.64 7.94 -9.97
CA ASP A 140 -5.17 8.55 -11.20
C ASP A 140 -6.30 8.91 -12.16
N LEU A 141 -7.33 8.07 -12.28
CA LEU A 141 -8.50 8.39 -13.10
C LEU A 141 -9.30 9.55 -12.51
N LEU A 142 -9.53 9.54 -11.20
CA LEU A 142 -10.20 10.61 -10.46
C LEU A 142 -9.41 11.93 -10.55
N ARG A 143 -8.08 11.87 -10.69
CA ARG A 143 -7.21 13.02 -10.88
C ARG A 143 -7.27 13.61 -12.27
N ASN A 144 -7.17 12.77 -13.30
CA ASN A 144 -6.88 13.22 -14.67
C ASN A 144 -8.12 13.42 -15.54
N PHE A 145 -9.25 12.75 -15.25
CA PHE A 145 -10.40 12.70 -16.18
C PHE A 145 -11.69 13.35 -15.64
N ARG A 146 -11.56 14.45 -14.92
CA ARG A 146 -12.74 15.23 -14.50
C ARG A 146 -13.41 15.97 -15.66
N PRO A 147 -14.73 16.20 -15.60
CA PRO A 147 -15.69 15.77 -14.57
C PRO A 147 -16.29 14.37 -14.81
N THR A 148 -15.89 13.65 -15.86
CA THR A 148 -16.51 12.40 -16.36
C THR A 148 -16.66 11.30 -15.29
N VAL A 149 -15.85 11.34 -14.24
CA VAL A 149 -15.75 10.32 -13.20
C VAL A 149 -16.45 10.67 -11.87
N GLU A 150 -17.11 11.84 -11.79
CA GLU A 150 -17.70 12.34 -10.53
C GLU A 150 -18.75 11.39 -9.93
N ALA A 151 -19.53 10.70 -10.76
CA ALA A 151 -20.55 9.75 -10.30
C ALA A 151 -19.98 8.56 -9.50
N GLU A 152 -18.71 8.21 -9.72
CA GLU A 152 -18.03 7.09 -9.06
C GLU A 152 -17.25 7.54 -7.80
N VAL A 153 -17.26 8.83 -7.47
CA VAL A 153 -16.60 9.36 -6.26
C VAL A 153 -17.27 8.86 -4.98
N GLN A 154 -18.60 8.91 -4.91
CA GLN A 154 -19.32 8.44 -3.72
C GLN A 154 -19.17 6.94 -3.48
N PRO A 155 -19.28 6.06 -4.50
CA PRO A 155 -18.95 4.63 -4.34
C PRO A 155 -17.57 4.36 -3.74
N PHE A 156 -16.55 5.14 -4.11
CA PHE A 156 -15.23 5.04 -3.47
C PHE A 156 -15.25 5.48 -2.01
N LEU A 157 -15.92 6.57 -1.67
CA LEU A 157 -16.06 7.03 -0.27
C LEU A 157 -16.83 6.02 0.59
N ASP A 158 -17.86 5.37 0.04
CA ASP A 158 -18.62 4.32 0.71
C ASP A 158 -17.75 3.09 0.99
N PHE A 159 -16.87 2.72 0.05
CA PHE A 159 -15.85 1.70 0.29
C PHE A 159 -14.90 2.11 1.44
N VAL A 160 -14.42 3.36 1.45
CA VAL A 160 -13.55 3.85 2.54
C VAL A 160 -14.26 3.82 3.89
N LEU A 161 -15.53 4.22 3.94
CA LEU A 161 -16.36 4.08 5.16
C LEU A 161 -16.43 2.63 5.61
N SER A 162 -16.62 1.68 4.69
CA SER A 162 -16.69 0.24 4.99
C SER A 162 -15.38 -0.30 5.58
N ILE A 163 -14.22 0.03 5.00
CA ILE A 163 -12.94 -0.48 5.53
C ILE A 163 -12.60 0.09 6.91
N TYR A 164 -12.98 1.34 7.18
CA TYR A 164 -12.79 1.95 8.50
C TYR A 164 -13.77 1.42 9.54
N HIS A 165 -15.03 1.18 9.15
CA HIS A 165 -16.01 0.52 10.00
C HIS A 165 -15.53 -0.89 10.39
N ASN A 166 -14.97 -1.63 9.43
CA ASN A 166 -14.47 -2.99 9.64
C ASN A 166 -13.05 -3.04 10.24
N PHE A 167 -12.39 -1.89 10.45
CA PHE A 167 -10.99 -1.83 10.88
C PHE A 167 -10.70 -2.61 12.18
N PRO A 168 -11.53 -2.54 13.25
CA PRO A 168 -11.33 -3.36 14.44
C PRO A 168 -11.37 -4.87 14.15
N ALA A 169 -12.29 -5.30 13.29
CA ALA A 169 -12.41 -6.70 12.88
C ALA A 169 -11.22 -7.14 12.02
N THR A 170 -10.68 -6.25 11.18
CA THR A 170 -9.46 -6.48 10.40
C THR A 170 -8.25 -6.70 11.31
N VAL A 171 -8.07 -5.87 12.34
CA VAL A 171 -7.00 -6.06 13.35
C VAL A 171 -7.15 -7.40 14.04
N ALA A 172 -8.36 -7.73 14.51
CA ALA A 172 -8.63 -9.02 15.14
C ALA A 172 -8.34 -10.19 14.19
N HIS A 173 -8.76 -10.10 12.93
CA HIS A 173 -8.52 -11.14 11.93
C HIS A 173 -7.02 -11.39 11.71
N ILE A 174 -6.22 -10.35 11.49
CA ILE A 174 -4.80 -10.49 11.15
C ILE A 174 -3.97 -11.01 12.34
N PHE A 175 -4.25 -10.53 13.55
CA PHE A 175 -3.46 -10.92 14.73
C PHE A 175 -4.00 -12.15 15.47
N ASN A 176 -5.30 -12.45 15.40
CA ASN A 176 -5.86 -13.66 16.03
C ASN A 176 -5.81 -14.90 15.13
N SER A 177 -5.95 -14.76 13.81
CA SER A 177 -5.89 -15.92 12.90
C SER A 177 -4.51 -16.57 12.88
N ASN A 178 -3.45 -15.77 13.04
CA ASN A 178 -2.08 -16.28 13.09
C ASN A 178 -1.69 -16.91 14.44
N ASN A 179 -2.49 -16.74 15.50
CA ASN A 179 -2.28 -17.44 16.77
C ASN A 179 -2.82 -18.88 16.75
N ASN A 180 -3.71 -19.22 15.81
CA ASN A 180 -4.35 -20.53 15.69
C ASN A 180 -3.78 -21.41 14.55
N ALA A 181 -2.71 -20.97 13.89
CA ALA A 181 -1.93 -21.85 13.02
C ALA A 181 -1.16 -22.85 13.90
N ASN A 182 -1.79 -24.00 14.18
CA ASN A 182 -1.19 -25.13 14.87
C ASN A 182 0.21 -25.45 14.32
N PRO A 183 1.25 -25.57 15.16
CA PRO A 183 2.50 -26.20 14.77
C PRO A 183 2.29 -27.72 14.80
N SER A 184 1.68 -28.30 13.77
CA SER A 184 1.58 -29.75 13.66
C SER A 184 1.84 -30.24 12.24
N SER A 185 2.94 -31.01 12.14
CA SER A 185 3.31 -31.98 11.10
C SER A 185 4.09 -31.49 9.86
N SER A 186 5.40 -31.39 10.03
CA SER A 186 6.34 -32.19 9.21
C SER A 186 7.62 -32.42 10.01
N GLY A 187 7.56 -33.43 10.88
CA GLY A 187 8.77 -34.13 11.30
C GLY A 187 9.35 -34.83 10.08
N SER A 188 10.49 -34.38 9.63
CA SER A 188 11.39 -35.15 8.76
C SER A 188 12.80 -34.77 9.15
N SER A 189 13.42 -35.69 9.89
CA SER A 189 14.84 -35.72 10.19
C SER A 189 15.65 -35.59 8.90
N VAL A 190 16.36 -34.47 8.74
CA VAL A 190 17.50 -34.41 7.83
C VAL A 190 18.67 -33.84 8.61
N THR A 191 19.64 -34.72 8.80
CA THR A 191 20.98 -34.48 9.34
C THR A 191 21.65 -33.26 8.70
N SER A 192 22.19 -32.40 9.53
CA SER A 192 23.09 -31.31 9.16
C SER A 192 24.32 -31.83 8.40
N PRO A 193 24.80 -31.12 7.36
CA PRO A 193 26.22 -31.13 7.05
C PRO A 193 26.85 -29.82 7.55
N SER A 194 27.91 -29.98 8.34
CA SER A 194 28.85 -28.94 8.75
C SER A 194 29.48 -28.23 7.54
N PRO A 195 29.89 -26.95 7.66
CA PRO A 195 30.66 -26.28 6.62
C PRO A 195 32.13 -26.71 6.68
N LEU A 196 32.65 -27.28 5.60
CA LEU A 196 34.09 -27.51 5.41
C LEU A 196 34.72 -26.32 4.66
N PRO A 197 36.00 -26.00 4.93
CA PRO A 197 36.61 -24.71 4.64
C PRO A 197 37.25 -24.62 3.25
N LEU A 198 37.22 -23.42 2.65
CA LEU A 198 38.00 -23.08 1.45
C LEU A 198 39.51 -23.05 1.75
N PRO A 199 40.38 -23.54 0.85
CA PRO A 199 41.81 -23.26 0.89
C PRO A 199 42.20 -22.02 0.05
N PRO A 200 43.40 -21.43 0.28
CA PRO A 200 43.73 -20.07 -0.12
C PRO A 200 44.51 -19.94 -1.43
N SER A 201 44.28 -18.80 -2.09
CA SER A 201 45.10 -17.94 -2.96
C SER A 201 46.44 -18.43 -3.55
N HIS A 202 46.64 -18.18 -4.85
CA HIS A 202 47.94 -17.73 -5.41
C HIS A 202 47.78 -16.84 -6.67
N LEU A 203 48.10 -15.55 -6.46
CA LEU A 203 48.66 -14.45 -7.27
C LEU A 203 48.91 -14.59 -8.79
N LEU A 204 48.54 -13.53 -9.56
CA LEU A 204 49.42 -12.47 -10.13
C LEU A 204 48.56 -11.46 -10.95
N GLY A 205 48.50 -10.17 -10.58
CA GLY A 205 49.22 -9.02 -11.22
C GLY A 205 48.29 -8.28 -12.20
N SER A 206 48.15 -6.94 -12.29
CA SER A 206 48.94 -5.77 -11.87
C SER A 206 48.11 -4.48 -12.05
N ARG A 207 48.41 -3.46 -11.22
CA ARG A 207 48.47 -1.97 -11.45
C ARG A 207 47.24 -1.24 -12.01
N GLY A 208 46.77 -0.08 -11.51
CA GLY A 208 47.20 0.84 -10.45
C GLY A 208 46.54 2.23 -10.67
N ASP A 209 46.36 3.01 -9.58
CA ASP A 209 46.28 4.50 -9.54
C ASP A 209 45.04 5.19 -10.16
N ASP A 210 44.47 6.32 -9.71
CA ASP A 210 44.72 7.28 -8.62
C ASP A 210 43.41 8.11 -8.37
N GLY A 211 43.33 8.88 -7.27
CA GLY A 211 42.09 9.55 -6.76
C GLY A 211 41.65 10.89 -7.40
N GLY A 212 40.57 11.48 -6.87
CA GLY A 212 40.14 12.86 -7.18
C GLY A 212 38.64 13.13 -6.95
N GLY A 213 38.30 14.20 -6.22
CA GLY A 213 36.95 14.49 -5.72
C GLY A 213 36.12 15.56 -6.46
N LEU A 214 34.87 15.68 -5.98
CA LEU A 214 33.92 16.81 -5.94
C LEU A 214 33.18 17.34 -7.20
N ASP A 215 31.89 17.58 -6.94
CA ASP A 215 30.88 18.48 -7.53
C ASP A 215 29.95 18.05 -8.70
N ALA A 216 28.65 18.24 -8.43
CA ALA A 216 27.41 17.90 -9.14
C ALA A 216 27.14 18.84 -10.37
N PRO A 217 26.02 18.79 -11.15
CA PRO A 217 24.73 18.11 -10.91
C PRO A 217 23.97 17.48 -12.13
N SER A 218 22.82 16.87 -11.81
CA SER A 218 21.63 16.61 -12.65
C SER A 218 21.71 15.61 -13.82
N GLY A 219 21.04 14.47 -13.65
CA GLY A 219 20.75 13.51 -14.73
C GLY A 219 19.70 12.48 -14.30
N ASN A 220 18.48 12.68 -14.79
CA ASN A 220 17.29 11.85 -14.65
C ASN A 220 17.52 10.42 -15.22
N GLY A 221 17.19 9.34 -14.49
CA GLY A 221 17.22 7.99 -15.08
C GLY A 221 16.96 6.81 -14.13
N GLY A 222 15.88 6.06 -14.41
CA GLY A 222 15.85 4.60 -14.26
C GLY A 222 15.50 4.02 -12.89
N ILE A 223 14.20 3.94 -12.57
CA ILE A 223 13.71 3.06 -11.51
C ILE A 223 13.79 1.61 -12.02
N GLY A 224 14.91 0.95 -11.73
CA GLY A 224 15.07 -0.49 -11.90
C GLY A 224 14.19 -1.21 -10.88
N GLY A 225 13.20 -1.95 -11.38
CA GLY A 225 12.26 -2.72 -10.57
C GLY A 225 12.98 -3.71 -9.67
N VAL A 226 12.72 -3.59 -8.37
CA VAL A 226 13.09 -4.60 -7.38
C VAL A 226 12.24 -5.83 -7.66
N VAL A 227 12.83 -6.84 -8.30
CA VAL A 227 12.25 -8.18 -8.40
C VAL A 227 12.47 -8.84 -7.04
N VAL A 228 11.45 -8.84 -6.19
CA VAL A 228 11.46 -9.60 -4.94
C VAL A 228 11.29 -11.09 -5.29
N PRO A 229 12.13 -12.00 -4.77
CA PRO A 229 11.97 -13.44 -5.01
C PRO A 229 10.73 -13.94 -4.25
N TYR A 230 9.73 -14.43 -4.97
CA TYR A 230 8.51 -15.01 -4.40
C TYR A 230 8.78 -16.42 -3.85
N ALA A 231 8.93 -16.50 -2.53
CA ALA A 231 8.90 -17.75 -1.78
C ALA A 231 8.06 -17.54 -0.51
N GLY A 232 6.81 -17.99 -0.56
CA GLY A 232 5.95 -18.12 0.60
C GLY A 232 4.51 -18.37 0.20
N ALA A 233 3.98 -19.56 0.47
CA ALA A 233 2.55 -19.83 0.42
C ALA A 233 1.85 -18.98 1.52
N GLY A 234 1.58 -17.71 1.20
CA GLY A 234 0.89 -16.77 2.07
C GLY A 234 -0.61 -16.76 1.78
N GLN A 235 -1.41 -16.83 2.83
CA GLN A 235 -2.83 -16.50 2.75
C GLN A 235 -2.95 -14.99 2.44
N LEU A 236 -3.62 -14.64 1.35
CA LEU A 236 -3.87 -13.27 0.94
C LEU A 236 -5.14 -12.74 1.62
N ASN A 237 -5.09 -11.53 2.16
CA ASN A 237 -6.28 -10.91 2.75
C ASN A 237 -7.17 -10.34 1.65
N PRO A 238 -8.50 -10.32 1.84
CA PRO A 238 -9.39 -9.49 1.04
C PRO A 238 -9.00 -8.01 1.14
N SER A 239 -9.20 -7.24 0.08
CA SER A 239 -8.94 -5.78 0.06
C SER A 239 -9.70 -5.03 1.15
N THR A 240 -10.89 -5.50 1.50
CA THR A 240 -11.72 -4.96 2.59
C THR A 240 -11.12 -5.17 3.98
N ARG A 241 -10.09 -6.01 4.11
CA ARG A 241 -9.38 -6.34 5.35
C ARG A 241 -7.86 -6.19 5.21
N SER A 242 -7.41 -5.11 4.56
CA SER A 242 -5.97 -4.87 4.34
C SER A 242 -5.51 -3.52 4.88
N PHE A 243 -4.45 -3.54 5.68
CA PHE A 243 -3.79 -2.32 6.15
C PHE A 243 -3.13 -1.55 5.01
N LYS A 244 -2.69 -2.23 3.94
CA LYS A 244 -2.12 -1.57 2.75
C LYS A 244 -3.14 -0.65 2.08
N ILE A 245 -4.39 -1.11 1.96
CA ILE A 245 -5.48 -0.32 1.37
C ILE A 245 -5.84 0.86 2.28
N VAL A 246 -5.92 0.64 3.59
CA VAL A 246 -6.17 1.71 4.57
C VAL A 246 -5.05 2.75 4.57
N THR A 247 -3.81 2.36 4.28
CA THR A 247 -2.65 3.27 4.19
C THR A 247 -2.77 4.25 3.01
N GLU A 248 -3.26 3.80 1.85
CA GLU A 248 -3.39 4.63 0.63
C GLU A 248 -4.69 5.45 0.57
N SER A 249 -5.75 4.96 1.24
CA SER A 249 -7.09 5.58 1.20
C SER A 249 -7.12 7.05 1.66
N PRO A 250 -6.44 7.48 2.75
CA PRO A 250 -6.50 8.85 3.26
C PRO A 250 -6.03 9.90 2.26
N LEU A 251 -4.98 9.60 1.48
CA LEU A 251 -4.49 10.51 0.45
C LEU A 251 -5.55 10.73 -0.64
N THR A 252 -6.21 9.64 -1.07
CA THR A 252 -7.27 9.70 -2.08
C THR A 252 -8.48 10.47 -1.55
N VAL A 253 -8.94 10.20 -0.32
CA VAL A 253 -10.06 10.95 0.27
C VAL A 253 -9.74 12.43 0.46
N MET A 254 -8.55 12.75 0.98
CA MET A 254 -8.10 14.13 1.12
C MET A 254 -8.14 14.86 -0.22
N PHE A 255 -7.63 14.23 -1.27
CA PHE A 255 -7.70 14.77 -2.61
C PHE A 255 -9.15 14.98 -3.05
N LEU A 256 -10.03 13.99 -2.90
CA LEU A 256 -11.45 14.12 -3.26
C LEU A 256 -12.17 15.25 -2.53
N PHE A 257 -11.90 15.46 -1.25
CA PHE A 257 -12.46 16.57 -0.48
C PHE A 257 -11.96 17.94 -0.94
N GLN A 258 -10.71 18.05 -1.39
CA GLN A 258 -10.20 19.29 -1.99
C GLN A 258 -10.93 19.65 -3.30
N LEU A 259 -11.43 18.63 -4.01
CA LEU A 259 -11.99 18.78 -5.35
C LEU A 259 -13.50 18.94 -5.35
N TYR A 260 -14.14 18.24 -4.42
CA TYR A 260 -15.57 18.22 -4.22
C TYR A 260 -15.87 18.62 -2.77
N PRO A 261 -15.68 19.92 -2.39
CA PRO A 261 -15.85 20.35 -1.00
C PRO A 261 -17.24 20.08 -0.42
N LYS A 262 -18.26 19.96 -1.27
CA LYS A 262 -19.63 19.61 -0.86
C LYS A 262 -19.71 18.22 -0.22
N LEU A 263 -18.83 17.29 -0.62
CA LEU A 263 -18.80 15.93 -0.06
C LEU A 263 -18.27 15.88 1.38
N VAL A 264 -17.57 16.92 1.83
CA VAL A 264 -17.06 17.00 3.21
C VAL A 264 -18.23 16.99 4.19
N GLN A 265 -19.22 17.85 3.98
CA GLN A 265 -20.35 18.00 4.91
C GLN A 265 -21.22 16.75 4.97
N THR A 266 -21.32 16.00 3.87
CA THR A 266 -22.12 14.77 3.79
C THR A 266 -21.40 13.55 4.35
N ASN A 267 -20.07 13.48 4.23
CA ASN A 267 -19.31 12.27 4.56
C ASN A 267 -18.52 12.35 5.88
N VAL A 268 -17.97 13.52 6.23
CA VAL A 268 -17.14 13.67 7.44
C VAL A 268 -17.86 13.30 8.73
N PRO A 269 -19.15 13.64 8.96
CA PRO A 269 -19.86 13.24 10.18
C PRO A 269 -19.87 11.73 10.45
N TYR A 270 -19.87 10.92 9.39
CA TYR A 270 -19.88 9.46 9.48
C TYR A 270 -18.46 8.88 9.46
N LEU A 271 -17.56 9.47 8.68
CA LEU A 271 -16.19 8.98 8.53
C LEU A 271 -15.34 9.29 9.77
N LEU A 272 -15.46 10.49 10.32
CA LEU A 272 -14.56 10.98 11.37
C LEU A 272 -14.53 10.10 12.63
N PRO A 273 -15.68 9.67 13.21
CA PRO A 273 -15.66 8.79 14.37
C PRO A 273 -14.93 7.47 14.10
N LEU A 274 -15.01 6.94 12.88
CA LEU A 274 -14.33 5.71 12.48
C LEU A 274 -12.81 5.92 12.38
N LEU A 275 -12.35 7.06 11.84
CA LEU A 275 -10.92 7.40 11.80
C LEU A 275 -10.34 7.50 13.21
N VAL A 276 -11.05 8.20 14.12
CA VAL A 276 -10.62 8.36 15.52
C VAL A 276 -10.59 7.01 16.23
N SER A 277 -11.59 6.16 16.01
CA SER A 277 -11.60 4.80 16.55
C SER A 277 -10.43 3.96 16.02
N ALA A 278 -10.12 4.06 14.72
CA ALA A 278 -9.05 3.29 14.10
C ALA A 278 -7.66 3.63 14.66
N ILE A 279 -7.35 4.92 14.88
CA ILE A 279 -6.05 5.33 15.46
C ILE A 279 -5.91 4.97 16.94
N ALA A 280 -7.04 4.79 17.65
CA ALA A 280 -7.05 4.44 19.07
C ALA A 280 -6.74 2.96 19.34
N ILE A 281 -6.77 2.10 18.32
CA ILE A 281 -6.48 0.67 18.48
C ILE A 281 -4.99 0.49 18.79
N THR A 282 -4.67 -0.08 19.95
CA THR A 282 -3.27 -0.31 20.33
C THR A 282 -2.61 -1.44 19.53
N GLY A 283 -3.38 -2.49 19.23
CA GLY A 283 -2.87 -3.74 18.66
C GLY A 283 -2.42 -4.73 19.74
N PRO A 284 -1.84 -5.88 19.38
CA PRO A 284 -1.37 -6.86 20.35
C PRO A 284 -0.18 -6.35 21.16
N GLU A 285 -0.17 -6.58 22.47
CA GLU A 285 0.91 -6.16 23.38
C GLU A 285 2.24 -6.89 23.09
N LYS A 286 2.15 -8.15 22.67
CA LYS A 286 3.31 -8.99 22.35
C LYS A 286 3.26 -9.36 20.87
N VAL A 287 4.13 -8.74 20.08
CA VAL A 287 4.25 -9.00 18.65
C VAL A 287 5.29 -10.08 18.42
N SER A 288 4.86 -11.26 17.95
CA SER A 288 5.78 -12.34 17.56
C SER A 288 6.63 -11.90 16.34
N ASN A 289 7.82 -12.49 16.17
CA ASN A 289 8.70 -12.13 15.05
C ASN A 289 8.01 -12.27 13.66
N ASN A 290 7.11 -13.24 13.52
CA ASN A 290 6.39 -13.52 12.29
C ASN A 290 5.24 -12.51 12.03
N GLN A 291 4.80 -11.77 13.06
CA GLN A 291 3.73 -10.77 12.98
C GLN A 291 4.26 -9.33 12.91
N LYS A 292 5.59 -9.15 13.00
CA LYS A 292 6.22 -7.83 12.92
C LYS A 292 5.87 -7.07 11.64
N PRO A 293 5.89 -7.68 10.43
CA PRO A 293 5.52 -6.98 9.21
C PRO A 293 4.09 -6.42 9.28
N GLN A 294 3.12 -7.23 9.70
CA GLN A 294 1.72 -6.84 9.82
C GLN A 294 1.50 -5.77 10.90
N PHE A 295 2.28 -5.81 11.99
CA PHE A 295 2.27 -4.76 13.01
C PHE A 295 2.82 -3.43 12.48
N VAL A 296 3.89 -3.47 11.68
CA VAL A 296 4.42 -2.28 11.00
C VAL A 296 3.38 -1.72 10.02
N GLU A 297 2.68 -2.57 9.27
CA GLU A 297 1.59 -2.16 8.38
C GLU A 297 0.40 -1.56 9.14
N LEU A 298 -0.01 -2.14 10.27
CA LEU A 298 -1.03 -1.56 11.14
C LEU A 298 -0.63 -0.14 11.58
N LYS A 299 0.59 0.02 12.11
CA LYS A 299 1.07 1.33 12.55
C LYS A 299 1.15 2.31 11.39
N GLY A 300 1.65 1.88 10.23
CA GLY A 300 1.66 2.69 9.00
C GLY A 300 0.26 3.19 8.62
N ALA A 301 -0.74 2.31 8.61
CA ALA A 301 -2.13 2.67 8.34
C ALA A 301 -2.65 3.72 9.33
N GLN A 302 -2.46 3.49 10.64
CA GLN A 302 -2.88 4.43 11.68
C GLN A 302 -2.21 5.80 11.56
N VAL A 303 -0.92 5.85 11.23
CA VAL A 303 -0.20 7.12 11.03
C VAL A 303 -0.69 7.88 9.80
N LYS A 304 -1.04 7.17 8.71
CA LYS A 304 -1.69 7.79 7.54
C LYS A 304 -3.10 8.30 7.87
N THR A 305 -3.88 7.55 8.62
CA THR A 305 -5.19 7.98 9.13
C THR A 305 -5.04 9.24 9.99
N LEU A 306 -4.06 9.27 10.90
CA LEU A 306 -3.75 10.42 11.73
C LEU A 306 -3.33 11.63 10.88
N SER A 307 -2.49 11.43 9.86
CA SER A 307 -2.10 12.49 8.93
C SER A 307 -3.34 13.13 8.27
N PHE A 308 -4.32 12.32 7.90
CA PHE A 308 -5.59 12.83 7.37
C PHE A 308 -6.46 13.54 8.43
N LEU A 309 -6.48 13.05 9.67
CA LEU A 309 -7.10 13.78 10.78
C LEU A 309 -6.46 15.17 10.99
N THR A 310 -5.14 15.28 10.87
CA THR A 310 -4.47 16.60 10.96
C THR A 310 -4.78 17.52 9.78
N TYR A 311 -5.05 16.96 8.59
CA TYR A 311 -5.60 17.73 7.47
C TYR A 311 -7.00 18.28 7.81
N LEU A 312 -7.90 17.43 8.32
CA LEU A 312 -9.26 17.84 8.72
C LEU A 312 -9.22 18.86 9.87
N LEU A 313 -8.25 18.75 10.78
CA LEU A 313 -8.03 19.72 11.86
C LEU A 313 -7.71 21.12 11.30
N LYS A 314 -7.00 21.20 10.18
CA LYS A 314 -6.64 22.49 9.56
C LYS A 314 -7.83 23.15 8.85
N THR A 315 -8.67 22.38 8.16
CA THR A 315 -9.71 22.93 7.29
C THR A 315 -11.12 22.87 7.89
N HIS A 316 -11.35 21.96 8.84
CA HIS A 316 -12.65 21.58 9.39
C HIS A 316 -12.59 21.30 10.91
N ALA A 317 -11.88 22.16 11.64
CA ALA A 317 -11.58 22.00 13.08
C ALA A 317 -12.81 21.73 13.96
N ASP A 318 -13.98 22.30 13.62
CA ASP A 318 -15.22 22.17 14.40
C ASP A 318 -15.67 20.70 14.53
N TYR A 319 -15.42 19.87 13.52
CA TYR A 319 -15.70 18.43 13.61
C TYR A 319 -14.70 17.70 14.50
N ILE A 320 -13.45 18.17 14.58
CA ILE A 320 -12.35 17.50 15.29
C ILE A 320 -12.38 17.80 16.79
N ARG A 321 -12.74 19.02 17.19
CA ARG A 321 -12.75 19.48 18.59
C ARG A 321 -13.42 18.52 19.58
N PRO A 322 -14.60 17.92 19.30
CA PRO A 322 -15.22 16.94 20.19
C PRO A 322 -14.40 15.68 20.46
N HIS A 323 -13.39 15.40 19.63
CA HIS A 323 -12.53 14.22 19.70
C HIS A 323 -11.11 14.54 20.20
N GLU A 324 -10.83 15.76 20.67
CA GLU A 324 -9.51 16.25 21.11
C GLU A 324 -8.78 15.26 22.03
N GLU A 325 -9.43 14.85 23.13
CA GLU A 325 -8.80 13.99 24.14
C GLU A 325 -8.40 12.62 23.57
N ASN A 326 -9.31 12.01 22.79
CA ASN A 326 -9.07 10.70 22.19
C ASN A 326 -7.95 10.74 21.15
N ILE A 327 -7.91 11.79 20.33
CA ILE A 327 -6.84 11.98 19.33
C ILE A 327 -5.50 12.17 20.04
N CYS A 328 -5.42 13.04 21.04
CA CYS A 328 -4.18 13.31 21.79
C CYS A 328 -3.65 12.05 22.49
N LYS A 329 -4.51 11.30 23.18
CA LYS A 329 -4.14 10.00 23.80
C LYS A 329 -3.66 9.00 22.75
N SER A 330 -4.33 8.92 21.60
CA SER A 330 -3.95 8.01 20.53
C SER A 330 -2.59 8.35 19.94
N ILE A 331 -2.25 9.62 19.75
CA ILE A 331 -0.93 10.06 19.26
C ILE A 331 0.18 9.57 20.19
N VAL A 332 0.03 9.77 21.49
CA VAL A 332 1.03 9.36 22.49
C VAL A 332 1.16 7.84 22.54
N ASN A 333 0.04 7.11 22.56
CA ASN A 333 0.05 5.65 22.50
C ASN A 333 0.71 5.12 21.22
N LEU A 334 0.46 5.75 20.08
CA LEU A 334 1.08 5.39 18.80
C LEU A 334 2.59 5.66 18.82
N LEU A 335 3.05 6.78 19.38
CA LEU A 335 4.48 7.07 19.55
C LEU A 335 5.18 6.03 20.43
N VAL A 336 4.60 5.70 21.58
CA VAL A 336 5.14 4.69 22.52
C VAL A 336 5.21 3.31 21.88
N THR A 337 4.19 2.93 21.11
CA THR A 337 4.12 1.61 20.45
C THR A 337 4.71 1.58 19.04
N CYS A 338 5.30 2.69 18.58
CA CYS A 338 5.80 2.80 17.21
C CYS A 338 7.06 1.95 17.03
N PRO A 339 7.12 1.07 16.01
CA PRO A 339 8.34 0.35 15.69
C PRO A 339 9.47 1.33 15.32
N ASP A 340 10.71 0.84 15.33
CA ASP A 340 11.89 1.58 14.84
C ASP A 340 11.89 1.67 13.30
N SER A 341 10.84 2.29 12.75
CA SER A 341 10.66 2.61 11.33
C SER A 341 10.78 4.13 11.13
N VAL A 342 11.84 4.55 10.45
CA VAL A 342 12.13 5.96 10.17
C VAL A 342 10.95 6.65 9.49
N SER A 343 10.35 5.99 8.50
CA SER A 343 9.23 6.56 7.73
C SER A 343 8.01 6.82 8.61
N ILE A 344 7.61 5.83 9.42
CA ILE A 344 6.42 5.93 10.27
C ILE A 344 6.64 6.97 11.37
N ARG A 345 7.80 6.95 12.03
CA ARG A 345 8.14 7.92 13.09
C ARG A 345 8.24 9.34 12.55
N LYS A 346 8.83 9.56 11.38
CA LYS A 346 8.88 10.88 10.75
C LYS A 346 7.48 11.45 10.54
N GLU A 347 6.57 10.66 9.98
CA GLU A 347 5.19 11.09 9.75
C GLU A 347 4.44 11.35 11.06
N MET A 348 4.68 10.54 12.10
CA MET A 348 4.12 10.77 13.43
C MET A 348 4.60 12.09 14.04
N LEU A 349 5.89 12.43 13.93
CA LEU A 349 6.43 13.70 14.42
C LEU A 349 5.85 14.90 13.67
N ILE A 350 5.62 14.76 12.36
CA ILE A 350 4.95 15.79 11.55
C ILE A 350 3.49 15.96 12.01
N ALA A 351 2.76 14.87 12.24
CA ALA A 351 1.40 14.92 12.75
C ALA A 351 1.32 15.56 14.15
N LEU A 352 2.22 15.18 15.06
CA LEU A 352 2.32 15.79 16.39
C LEU A 352 2.61 17.29 16.29
N LYS A 353 3.49 17.72 15.39
CA LYS A 353 3.75 19.15 15.13
C LYS A 353 2.49 19.90 14.70
N HIS A 354 1.69 19.32 13.81
CA HIS A 354 0.42 19.92 13.38
C HIS A 354 -0.56 20.07 14.54
N VAL A 355 -0.67 19.06 15.40
CA VAL A 355 -1.53 19.11 16.59
C VAL A 355 -1.01 20.15 17.60
N LEU A 356 0.28 20.20 17.88
CA LEU A 356 0.89 21.21 18.75
C LEU A 356 0.67 22.64 18.24
N SER A 357 0.60 22.81 16.92
CA SER A 357 0.33 24.11 16.28
C SER A 357 -1.16 24.48 16.23
N SER A 358 -2.06 23.58 16.63
CA SER A 358 -3.53 23.74 16.54
C SER A 358 -4.16 24.19 17.86
N ASP A 359 -5.47 24.41 17.88
CA ASP A 359 -6.25 24.73 19.08
C ASP A 359 -6.44 23.54 20.03
N ILE A 360 -6.45 22.30 19.53
CA ILE A 360 -6.60 21.07 20.33
C ILE A 360 -5.32 20.64 21.07
N ARG A 361 -4.27 21.47 21.07
CA ARG A 361 -2.97 21.14 21.70
C ARG A 361 -3.08 20.92 23.22
N ARG A 362 -4.11 21.48 23.86
CA ARG A 362 -4.33 21.40 25.31
C ARG A 362 -4.53 19.96 25.76
N GLY A 363 -5.16 19.13 24.93
CA GLY A 363 -5.29 17.69 25.17
C GLY A 363 -3.95 16.94 25.28
N LEU A 364 -2.82 17.51 24.84
CA LEU A 364 -1.49 16.91 25.00
C LEU A 364 -0.84 17.22 26.36
N PHE A 365 -1.30 18.24 27.08
CA PHE A 365 -0.62 18.71 28.30
C PHE A 365 -0.58 17.65 29.41
N PRO A 366 -1.64 16.86 29.66
CA PRO A 366 -1.59 15.77 30.64
C PRO A 366 -0.65 14.62 30.26
N LEU A 367 -0.15 14.61 29.02
CA LEU A 367 0.70 13.56 28.46
C LEU A 367 2.14 14.05 28.21
N ILE A 368 2.47 15.25 28.68
CA ILE A 368 3.71 15.95 28.36
C ILE A 368 4.95 15.19 28.81
N ASP A 369 4.92 14.55 29.97
CA ASP A 369 6.06 13.80 30.52
C ASP A 369 6.49 12.68 29.58
N THR A 370 5.52 11.98 29.00
CA THR A 370 5.78 10.93 28.00
C THR A 370 6.34 11.50 26.70
N LEU A 371 5.89 12.69 26.30
CA LEU A 371 6.34 13.34 25.08
C LEU A 371 7.72 13.98 25.21
N LEU A 372 8.15 14.35 26.42
CA LEU A 372 9.49 14.86 26.70
C LEU A 372 10.56 13.77 26.67
N ASP A 373 10.19 12.49 26.72
CA ASP A 373 11.13 11.38 26.56
C ASP A 373 11.58 11.26 25.09
N GLU A 374 12.87 11.54 24.86
CA GLU A 374 13.52 11.41 23.56
C GLU A 374 13.33 10.00 22.96
N ARG A 375 13.35 8.96 23.79
CA ARG A 375 13.20 7.57 23.32
C ARG A 375 11.80 7.30 22.78
N VAL A 376 10.78 7.95 23.33
CA VAL A 376 9.40 7.85 22.84
C VAL A 376 9.29 8.50 21.47
N LEU A 377 9.86 9.70 21.29
CA LEU A 377 9.77 10.43 20.03
C LEU A 377 10.60 9.78 18.91
N ILE A 378 11.86 9.47 19.18
CA ILE A 378 12.85 9.07 18.18
C ILE A 378 12.93 7.55 18.03
N GLY A 379 12.80 6.81 19.13
CA GLY A 379 12.95 5.36 19.18
C GLY A 379 14.34 4.95 19.62
N THR A 380 14.58 3.64 19.60
CA THR A 380 15.85 3.04 20.04
C THR A 380 16.76 2.65 18.89
N GLY A 381 16.22 2.62 17.67
CA GLY A 381 16.94 2.23 16.47
C GLY A 381 17.96 3.28 16.05
N ARG A 382 19.21 2.85 15.83
CA ARG A 382 20.32 3.76 15.45
C ARG A 382 19.99 4.64 14.24
N VAL A 383 19.40 4.07 13.20
CA VAL A 383 19.04 4.80 11.97
C VAL A 383 17.95 5.84 12.25
N CYS A 384 16.96 5.52 13.09
CA CYS A 384 15.94 6.48 13.53
C CYS A 384 16.59 7.64 14.30
N ILE A 385 17.52 7.32 15.20
CA ILE A 385 18.22 8.31 16.01
C ILE A 385 19.02 9.28 15.13
N GLU A 386 19.84 8.77 14.21
CA GLU A 386 20.65 9.62 13.35
C GLU A 386 19.80 10.48 12.41
N THR A 387 18.67 9.95 11.91
CA THR A 387 17.84 10.63 10.90
C THR A 387 16.82 11.61 11.51
N LEU A 388 16.20 11.28 12.65
CA LEU A 388 15.04 12.00 13.17
C LEU A 388 15.37 13.00 14.28
N ARG A 389 16.57 12.94 14.86
CA ARG A 389 16.99 13.83 15.95
C ARG A 389 16.78 15.32 15.67
N PRO A 390 17.12 15.88 14.49
CA PRO A 390 16.87 17.31 14.23
C PRO A 390 15.39 17.69 14.30
N LEU A 391 14.51 16.84 13.75
CA LEU A 391 13.07 17.06 13.77
C LEU A 391 12.49 16.94 15.18
N ALA A 392 12.91 15.91 15.92
CA ALA A 392 12.44 15.66 17.28
C ALA A 392 12.86 16.79 18.23
N TYR A 393 14.09 17.30 18.14
CA TYR A 393 14.55 18.40 19.00
C TYR A 393 13.87 19.73 18.67
N SER A 394 13.61 20.01 17.38
CA SER A 394 12.76 21.15 17.00
C SER A 394 11.36 21.03 17.63
N LEU A 395 10.79 19.83 17.64
CA LEU A 395 9.46 19.58 18.20
C LEU A 395 9.43 19.70 19.73
N LEU A 396 10.43 19.16 20.42
CA LEU A 396 10.59 19.29 21.87
C LEU A 396 10.71 20.76 22.27
N ALA A 397 11.51 21.55 21.55
CA ALA A 397 11.65 22.98 21.82
C ALA A 397 10.31 23.74 21.64
N GLU A 398 9.59 23.46 20.56
CA GLU A 398 8.24 24.02 20.33
C GLU A 398 7.26 23.62 21.45
N MET A 399 7.31 22.36 21.87
CA MET A 399 6.44 21.83 22.91
C MET A 399 6.71 22.47 24.28
N VAL A 400 7.98 22.58 24.69
CA VAL A 400 8.38 23.30 25.92
C VAL A 400 7.92 24.75 25.85
N HIS A 401 8.05 25.41 24.70
CA HIS A 401 7.57 26.78 24.52
C HIS A 401 6.05 26.90 24.75
N TYR A 402 5.26 25.93 24.27
CA TYR A 402 3.81 25.94 24.44
C TYR A 402 3.35 25.59 25.86
N VAL A 403 4.08 24.72 26.57
CA VAL A 403 3.69 24.27 27.92
C VAL A 403 4.34 25.11 29.03
N ARG A 404 5.25 26.05 28.72
CA ARG A 404 6.01 26.86 29.71
C ARG A 404 5.20 27.49 30.85
N GLY A 405 3.91 27.77 30.64
CA GLY A 405 3.01 28.33 31.67
C GLY A 405 2.43 27.29 32.63
N GLU A 406 2.53 26.00 32.30
CA GLU A 406 1.95 24.87 33.05
C GLU A 406 3.00 23.83 33.48
N LEU A 407 4.28 24.02 33.15
CA LEU A 407 5.36 23.12 33.58
C LEU A 407 5.66 23.30 35.07
N SER A 408 5.77 22.18 35.78
CA SER A 408 6.29 22.13 37.15
C SER A 408 7.81 22.35 37.17
N LEU A 409 8.34 22.79 38.32
CA LEU A 409 9.79 23.07 38.48
C LEU A 409 10.66 21.84 38.15
N ALA A 410 10.18 20.63 38.47
CA ALA A 410 10.88 19.37 38.21
C ALA A 410 10.94 18.98 36.72
N GLN A 411 10.08 19.55 35.88
CA GLN A 411 10.09 19.34 34.42
C GLN A 411 10.96 20.38 33.69
N VAL A 412 11.33 21.46 34.38
CA VAL A 412 12.16 22.56 33.84
C VAL A 412 13.64 22.38 34.20
N CYS A 413 13.92 21.77 35.35
CA CYS A 413 15.26 21.37 35.81
C CYS A 413 15.69 20.06 35.17
#